data_AF-A0A6M8EJY2-F1
#
_entry.id   AF-A0A6M8EJY2-F1
#
_cell.length_a   1.000
_cell.length_b   1.000
_cell.length_c   1.000
_cell.angle_alpha   90.00
_cell.angle_beta   90.00
_cell.angle_gamma   90.00
#
_symmetry.space_group_name_H-M   'P 1'
#
loop_
_entity.id
_entity.type
_entity.pdbx_description
1 polymer ?
#
loop_
_entity_poly.entity_id
_entity_poly.type
_entity_poly.pdbx_seq_one_letter_code
_entity_poly.pdbx_strand_id
1 'polypeptide(L)' 'MFEAIKNLFKKQETFPCIIWDGKIMKYLDLTQKQIDEMNNNSEKYPGWRVTKKEDC' A
#
# COMPACT_ATOMS: atom_id res chain seq x y z
N MET A 1 22.67 17.13 -9.98
CA MET A 1 21.87 17.12 -8.73
C MET A 1 20.35 17.20 -8.96
N PHE A 2 19.87 17.89 -10.00
CA PHE A 2 18.42 18.00 -10.32
C PHE A 2 17.77 16.69 -10.81
N GLU A 3 18.50 15.82 -11.51
CA GLU A 3 17.93 14.57 -12.06
C GLU A 3 17.55 13.54 -10.98
N ALA A 4 18.27 13.54 -9.84
CA ALA A 4 17.94 12.68 -8.70
C ALA A 4 16.57 13.02 -8.10
N ILE A 5 16.21 14.31 -8.06
CA ILE A 5 14.92 14.78 -7.53
C ILE A 5 13.78 14.42 -8.50
N LYS A 6 14.00 14.44 -9.82
CA LYS A 6 12.98 14.01 -10.81
C LYS A 6 12.55 12.56 -10.62
N ASN A 7 13.44 11.67 -10.17
CA ASN A 7 13.08 10.28 -9.87
C ASN A 7 12.27 10.11 -8.58
N LEU A 8 12.38 11.04 -7.62
CA LEU A 8 11.53 11.09 -6.42
C LEU A 8 10.09 11.49 -6.74
N PHE A 9 9.88 12.32 -7.78
CA PHE A 9 8.56 12.79 -8.23
C PHE A 9 7.91 11.90 -9.29
N LYS A 10 8.53 10.78 -9.68
CA LYS A 10 7.83 9.78 -10.49
C LYS A 10 6.64 9.30 -9.67
N LYS A 11 5.43 9.58 -10.15
CA LYS A 11 4.19 9.04 -9.59
C LYS A 11 4.37 7.52 -9.49
N GLN A 12 4.46 7.02 -8.27
CA GLN A 12 4.44 5.59 -8.03
C GLN A 12 3.05 5.10 -8.43
N GLU A 13 3.00 3.99 -9.16
CA GLU A 13 1.72 3.34 -9.49
C GLU A 13 1.02 2.95 -8.20
N THR A 14 -0.26 3.30 -8.13
CA THR A 14 -1.15 2.99 -7.01
C THR A 14 -2.21 2.02 -7.48
N PHE A 15 -2.49 1.02 -6.66
CA PHE A 15 -3.46 -0.03 -6.93
C PHE A 15 -4.65 0.14 -5.97
N PRO A 16 -5.89 0.04 -6.46
CA PRO A 16 -7.06 0.03 -5.59
C PRO A 16 -7.01 -1.19 -4.69
N CYS A 17 -6.97 -0.97 -3.38
CA CYS A 17 -6.83 -2.02 -2.38
C CYS A 17 -7.97 -1.95 -1.36
N ILE A 18 -8.34 -3.13 -0.86
CA ILE A 18 -9.22 -3.32 0.28
C ILE A 18 -8.34 -3.69 1.47
N ILE A 19 -8.44 -2.92 2.54
CA ILE A 19 -7.71 -3.12 3.79
C ILE A 19 -8.70 -3.51 4.87
N TRP A 20 -8.44 -4.62 5.54
CA TRP A 20 -9.15 -5.03 6.73
C TRP A 20 -8.23 -4.88 7.94
N ASP A 21 -8.58 -4.01 8.88
CA ASP A 21 -7.79 -3.78 10.10
C ASP A 21 -8.23 -4.63 11.30
N GLY A 22 -9.14 -5.59 11.08
CA GLY A 22 -9.76 -6.40 12.12
C GLY A 22 -11.08 -5.83 12.64
N LYS A 23 -11.41 -4.57 12.32
CA LYS A 23 -12.65 -3.90 12.75
C LYS A 23 -13.40 -3.28 11.58
N ILE A 24 -12.70 -2.66 10.64
CA ILE A 24 -13.26 -1.83 9.57
C ILE A 24 -12.58 -2.20 8.25
N MET A 25 -13.37 -2.17 7.17
CA MET A 25 -12.86 -2.22 5.79
C MET A 25 -12.59 -0.81 5.28
N LYS A 26 -11.41 -0.59 4.71
CA LYS A 26 -11.03 0.65 4.05
C LYS A 26 -10.70 0.37 2.60
N TYR A 27 -11.10 1.27 1.72
CA TYR A 27 -10.78 1.22 0.29
C TYR A 27 -9.81 2.35 0.00
N LEU A 28 -8.56 2.01 -0.30
CA LEU A 28 -7.49 2.97 -0.52
C LEU A 28 -6.66 2.55 -1.73
N ASP A 29 -6.23 3.53 -2.51
CA ASP A 29 -5.24 3.31 -3.56
C ASP A 29 -3.85 3.31 -2.91
N LEU A 30 -3.17 2.18 -2.94
CA LEU A 30 -1.87 1.97 -2.29
C LEU A 30 -0.78 1.70 -3.32
N THR A 31 0.43 2.20 -3.07
CA THR A 31 1.59 1.77 -3.85
C THR A 31 2.00 0.35 -3.45
N GLN A 32 2.69 -0.36 -4.35
CA GLN A 32 3.21 -1.69 -4.03
C GLN A 32 4.07 -1.68 -2.75
N LYS A 33 4.88 -0.64 -2.54
CA LYS A 33 5.68 -0.48 -1.30
C LYS A 33 4.83 -0.43 -0.04
N GLN A 34 3.69 0.26 -0.08
CA GLN A 34 2.78 0.35 1.06
C GLN A 34 2.10 -1.00 1.33
N ILE A 35 1.70 -1.71 0.28
CA ILE A 35 1.14 -3.07 0.38
C ILE A 35 2.18 -4.00 1.01
N ASP A 36 3.43 -3.95 0.53
CA ASP A 36 4.52 -4.77 1.06
C ASP A 36 4.85 -4.42 2.52
N GLU A 37 4.86 -3.13 2.89
CA GLU A 37 5.07 -2.71 4.28
C GLU A 37 3.94 -3.24 5.18
N MET A 38 2.69 -3.11 4.76
CA MET A 38 1.54 -3.57 5.56
C MET A 38 1.51 -5.09 5.72
N ASN A 39 1.87 -5.84 4.68
CA ASN A 39 1.89 -7.30 4.73
C ASN A 39 3.10 -7.85 5.50
N ASN A 40 4.26 -7.18 5.45
CA ASN A 40 5.49 -7.67 6.10
C ASN A 40 5.72 -7.12 7.51
N ASN A 41 5.06 -6.01 7.88
CA ASN A 41 5.23 -5.39 9.21
C ASN A 41 4.06 -5.72 10.14
N SER A 42 4.08 -6.95 10.64
CA SER A 42 3.07 -7.47 11.58
C SER A 42 3.11 -6.79 12.96
N GLU A 43 4.22 -6.15 13.34
CA GLU A 43 4.33 -5.37 14.58
C GLU A 43 3.52 -4.07 14.50
N LYS A 44 3.57 -3.40 13.34
CA LYS A 44 2.88 -2.13 13.10
C LYS A 44 1.43 -2.32 12.66
N TYR A 45 1.13 -3.41 11.97
CA TYR A 45 -0.19 -3.72 11.42
C TYR A 45 -0.66 -5.13 11.82
N PRO A 46 -0.81 -5.41 13.13
CA PRO A 46 -1.17 -6.75 13.60
C PRO A 46 -2.57 -7.14 13.12
N GLY A 47 -2.64 -8.25 12.38
CA GLY A 47 -3.90 -8.81 11.88
C GLY A 47 -4.51 -8.04 10.70
N TRP A 48 -3.80 -7.07 10.14
CA TRP A 48 -4.26 -6.38 8.94
C TRP A 48 -4.17 -7.30 7.73
N ARG A 49 -5.16 -7.21 6.84
CA ARG A 49 -5.13 -7.89 5.54
C ARG A 49 -5.32 -6.86 4.45
N VAL A 50 -4.41 -6.87 3.48
CA VAL A 50 -4.50 -6.01 2.30
C VAL A 50 -4.68 -6.90 1.08
N THR A 51 -5.72 -6.63 0.29
CA THR A 51 -6.00 -7.36 -0.95
C THR A 51 -6.21 -6.35 -2.07
N LYS A 52 -5.56 -6.55 -3.21
CA LYS A 52 -5.81 -5.71 -4.39
C LYS A 52 -7.22 -6.01 -4.88
N LYS A 53 -7.92 -4.98 -5.33
CA LYS A 53 -9.27 -5.13 -5.88
C LYS A 53 -9.31 -6.03 -7.12
N GLU A 54 -8.23 -6.08 -7.88
CA GLU A 54 -8.10 -6.92 -9.07
C GLU A 54 -7.95 -8.41 -8.74
N ASP A 55 -7.49 -8.75 -7.53
CA ASP A 55 -7.29 -10.13 -7.07
C ASP A 55 -8.55 -10.70 -6.38
N CYS A 56 -9.66 -9.95 -6.39
CA CYS A 56 -10.91 -10.28 -5.70
C CYS A 56 -12.05 -10.49 -6.70
#